data_AF-A0A7Y4GPX6-F1
#
_entry.id   AF-A0A7Y4GPX6-F1
#
_cell.length_a   1.000
_cell.length_b   1.000
_cell.length_c   1.000
_cell.angle_alpha   90.00
_cell.angle_beta   90.00
_cell.angle_gamma   90.00
#
_symmetry.space_group_name_H-M   'P 1'
#
loop_
_entity.id
_entity.type
_entity.pdbx_description
1 polymer ?
#
loop_
_entity_poly.entity_id
_entity_poly.type
_entity_poly.pdbx_seq_one_letter_code
_entity_poly.pdbx_strand_id
1 'polypeptide(L)'
;MAGLNAVGKLLPNVRFTVIIDDTDRLEAYEALELLRLARKVADFPFVTYVFCFDANVLSQQVNHGLGIQDGRLYIDKIFQDIVHVPPQEPFALRRYFQRLLKKSFPFQMEGGAKDHEVQFRRESLFDRWCGLLLNTPRDVVRLHQSIELAWPYVPGELDFFDFVWLQLLKTKWPELYSWTRDYLQNVGSYRDRGSVNDTERAAAAQKLLDLLKNRGWSEEAYMSGLDRILPGLNSLSLSSDKGPQVFKFERGELEVFEHGKRLGSPSHWRGYFAFDMPSYAVRDADISAFRSAVEDDPAKAVEILISLFERAHERKGHFLDFLLDRLVDGPADIEGPTARSGMLAAFAETMDDFARRTDQIAVLGHSETWDRTRLLLRKNSPGNFLAAVREGKSINWLAFVMRDQGFALGLPEGHRSYPQNAWLDREEFDECLSTIIKRFESLGMRKIFALPSPTDVLFCWVQLGDADDVRRRFSEATIKDGRFLWALEALRGWANSSDRGVHYPLYEQYVRVLTDPDKVLERLKQLATAAELGSHSIKAKELLGAWQASPKN
;
A
#
# COMPACT_ATOMS: atom_id res chain seq x y z
N MET A 1 10.31 -71.93 -15.34
CA MET A 1 9.71 -72.89 -14.37
C MET A 1 10.75 -73.72 -13.63
N ALA A 2 11.58 -74.54 -14.30
CA ALA A 2 12.56 -75.41 -13.63
C ALA A 2 13.55 -74.68 -12.70
N GLY A 3 14.05 -73.51 -13.11
CA GLY A 3 14.95 -72.68 -12.29
C GLY A 3 14.30 -72.09 -11.03
N LEU A 4 13.10 -71.52 -11.14
CA LEU A 4 12.34 -70.98 -9.99
C LEU A 4 11.95 -72.08 -9.00
N ASN A 5 11.59 -73.26 -9.50
CA ASN A 5 11.32 -74.41 -8.64
C ASN A 5 12.59 -74.95 -7.95
N ALA A 6 13.76 -74.84 -8.57
CA ALA A 6 15.04 -75.17 -7.94
C ALA A 6 15.40 -74.15 -6.85
N VAL A 7 15.17 -72.86 -7.08
CA VAL A 7 15.32 -71.80 -6.08
C VAL A 7 14.36 -72.01 -4.91
N GLY A 8 13.09 -72.35 -5.17
CA GLY A 8 12.12 -72.66 -4.11
C GLY A 8 12.47 -73.91 -3.29
N LYS A 9 13.24 -74.86 -3.85
CA LYS A 9 13.79 -76.01 -3.09
C LYS A 9 15.00 -75.64 -2.24
N LEU A 10 15.83 -74.70 -2.69
CA LEU A 10 17.03 -74.22 -1.98
C LEU A 10 16.72 -73.17 -0.91
N LEU A 11 15.69 -72.34 -1.14
CA LEU A 11 15.28 -71.23 -0.30
C LEU A 11 13.75 -71.23 -0.13
N PRO A 12 13.19 -72.18 0.65
CA PRO A 12 11.75 -72.44 0.72
C PRO A 12 10.89 -71.28 1.27
N ASN A 13 11.53 -70.25 1.85
CA ASN A 13 10.86 -69.08 2.42
C ASN A 13 11.00 -67.81 1.56
N VAL A 14 11.66 -67.87 0.41
CA VAL A 14 11.86 -66.68 -0.44
C VAL A 14 10.70 -66.58 -1.44
N ARG A 15 9.97 -65.46 -1.37
CA ARG A 15 8.93 -65.07 -2.32
C ARG A 15 9.33 -63.75 -2.98
N PHE A 16 9.01 -63.63 -4.26
CA PHE A 16 9.28 -62.41 -5.02
C PHE A 16 8.00 -61.60 -5.16
N THR A 17 8.04 -60.32 -4.80
CA THR A 17 6.97 -59.37 -5.09
C THR A 17 7.47 -58.40 -6.15
N VAL A 18 6.80 -58.37 -7.30
CA VAL A 18 7.10 -57.48 -8.42
C VAL A 18 6.03 -56.40 -8.46
N ILE A 19 6.41 -55.17 -8.12
CA ILE A 19 5.52 -54.01 -8.16
C ILE A 19 5.72 -53.29 -9.49
N ILE A 20 4.63 -53.08 -10.23
CA ILE A 20 4.61 -52.40 -11.51
C ILE A 20 3.74 -51.16 -11.34
N ASP A 21 4.37 -49.99 -11.32
CA ASP A 21 3.74 -48.69 -11.12
C ASP A 21 3.51 -47.96 -12.46
N ASP A 22 2.67 -46.92 -12.47
CA ASP A 22 2.40 -46.04 -13.63
C ASP A 22 1.93 -46.77 -14.91
N THR A 23 1.22 -47.90 -14.76
CA THR A 23 0.83 -48.73 -15.92
C THR A 23 -0.24 -48.08 -16.81
N ASP A 24 -0.92 -47.06 -16.29
CA ASP A 24 -1.84 -46.17 -17.00
C ASP A 24 -1.15 -45.04 -17.76
N ARG A 25 0.19 -44.88 -17.66
CA ARG A 25 0.96 -43.90 -18.45
C ARG A 25 1.53 -44.46 -19.74
N LEU A 26 1.35 -45.76 -19.96
CA LEU A 26 1.82 -46.47 -21.14
C LEU A 26 0.96 -46.10 -22.36
N GLU A 27 1.54 -46.18 -23.56
CA GLU A 27 0.75 -46.07 -24.78
C GLU A 27 -0.23 -47.25 -24.89
N ALA A 28 -1.34 -47.07 -25.60
CA ALA A 28 -2.42 -48.07 -25.63
C ALA A 28 -1.94 -49.48 -26.03
N TYR A 29 -0.97 -49.59 -26.94
CA TYR A 29 -0.40 -50.87 -27.35
C TYR A 29 0.51 -51.49 -26.27
N GLU A 30 1.28 -50.67 -25.55
CA GLU A 30 2.16 -51.11 -24.46
C GLU A 30 1.36 -51.58 -23.25
N ALA A 31 0.31 -50.84 -22.89
CA ALA A 31 -0.63 -51.21 -21.84
C ALA A 31 -1.27 -52.58 -22.15
N LEU A 32 -1.64 -52.82 -23.40
CA LEU A 32 -2.20 -54.12 -23.82
C LEU A 32 -1.20 -55.25 -23.79
N GLU A 33 0.05 -55.03 -24.20
CA GLU A 33 1.10 -56.04 -24.08
C GLU A 33 1.39 -56.35 -22.62
N LEU A 34 1.41 -55.34 -21.74
CA LEU A 34 1.57 -55.53 -20.30
C LEU A 34 0.40 -56.36 -19.71
N LEU A 35 -0.84 -56.05 -20.09
CA LEU A 35 -2.03 -56.80 -19.66
C LEU A 35 -2.05 -58.23 -20.20
N ARG A 36 -1.59 -58.45 -21.43
CA ARG A 36 -1.39 -59.80 -22.01
C ARG A 36 -0.30 -60.57 -21.28
N LEU A 37 0.79 -59.90 -20.90
CA LEU A 37 1.87 -60.46 -20.10
C LEU A 37 1.35 -60.85 -18.72
N ALA A 38 0.62 -59.96 -18.04
CA ALA A 38 -0.02 -60.25 -16.76
C ALA A 38 -0.91 -61.48 -16.87
N ARG A 39 -1.74 -61.58 -17.91
CA ARG A 39 -2.60 -62.75 -18.12
C ARG A 39 -1.84 -64.05 -18.43
N LYS A 40 -0.73 -64.00 -19.19
CA LYS A 40 0.00 -65.19 -19.67
C LYS A 40 1.14 -65.65 -18.77
N VAL A 41 1.71 -64.74 -17.97
CA VAL A 41 3.01 -64.93 -17.28
C VAL A 41 2.89 -64.77 -15.76
N ALA A 42 1.77 -64.26 -15.23
CA ALA A 42 1.60 -64.05 -13.78
C ALA A 42 1.46 -65.33 -12.94
N ASP A 43 1.49 -66.53 -13.53
CA ASP A 43 1.36 -67.81 -12.82
C ASP A 43 2.71 -68.47 -12.50
N PHE A 44 3.76 -67.65 -12.30
CA PHE A 44 5.05 -68.18 -11.86
C PHE A 44 5.02 -68.55 -10.37
N PRO A 45 5.55 -69.74 -10.01
CA PRO A 45 5.58 -70.17 -8.62
C PRO A 45 6.48 -69.24 -7.80
N PHE A 46 6.02 -68.89 -6.60
CA PHE A 46 6.71 -67.99 -5.64
C PHE A 46 6.82 -66.52 -6.07
N VAL A 47 6.10 -66.09 -7.11
CA VAL A 47 6.09 -64.68 -7.56
C VAL A 47 4.68 -64.10 -7.41
N THR A 48 4.59 -62.89 -6.85
CA THR A 48 3.35 -62.11 -6.76
C THR A 48 3.56 -60.80 -7.50
N TYR A 49 2.67 -60.48 -8.43
CA TYR A 49 2.68 -59.22 -9.16
C TYR A 49 1.67 -58.25 -8.54
N VAL A 50 2.07 -57.01 -8.30
CA VAL A 50 1.22 -55.93 -7.83
C VAL A 50 1.23 -54.83 -8.88
N PHE A 51 0.08 -54.52 -9.45
CA PHE A 51 -0.07 -53.49 -10.47
C PHE A 51 -0.73 -52.25 -9.86
N CYS A 52 -0.16 -51.08 -10.12
CA CYS A 52 -0.73 -49.79 -9.76
C CYS A 52 -1.13 -49.03 -11.02
N PHE A 53 -2.39 -48.59 -11.08
CA PHE A 53 -2.99 -47.90 -12.23
C PHE A 53 -4.19 -47.04 -11.82
N ASP A 54 -4.47 -46.00 -12.61
CA ASP A 54 -5.79 -45.39 -12.68
C ASP A 54 -6.73 -46.26 -13.55
N ALA A 55 -7.79 -46.78 -12.93
CA ALA A 55 -8.73 -47.69 -13.59
C ALA A 55 -9.47 -47.07 -14.78
N ASN A 56 -9.72 -45.76 -14.76
CA ASN A 56 -10.41 -45.08 -15.86
C ASN A 56 -9.47 -44.87 -17.04
N VAL A 57 -8.24 -44.42 -16.79
CA VAL A 57 -7.23 -44.19 -17.83
C VAL A 57 -6.85 -45.50 -18.51
N LEU A 58 -6.54 -46.54 -17.74
CA LEU A 58 -6.19 -47.86 -18.29
C LEU A 58 -7.37 -48.47 -19.07
N SER A 59 -8.61 -48.32 -18.59
CA SER A 59 -9.80 -48.79 -19.31
C SER A 59 -9.97 -48.09 -20.66
N GLN A 60 -9.71 -46.78 -20.73
CA GLN A 60 -9.77 -46.03 -21.99
C GLN A 60 -8.67 -46.47 -22.98
N GLN A 61 -7.46 -46.73 -22.49
CA GLN A 61 -6.38 -47.28 -23.32
C GLN A 61 -6.74 -48.65 -23.88
N VAL A 62 -7.35 -49.52 -23.06
CA VAL A 62 -7.84 -50.83 -23.47
C VAL A 62 -8.96 -50.72 -24.50
N ASN A 63 -9.93 -49.82 -24.28
CA ASN A 63 -11.00 -49.53 -25.25
C ASN A 63 -10.42 -49.16 -26.61
N HIS A 64 -9.48 -48.20 -26.61
CA HIS A 64 -8.87 -47.70 -27.82
C HIS A 64 -8.02 -48.78 -28.52
N GLY A 65 -7.18 -49.49 -27.77
CA GLY A 65 -6.24 -50.44 -28.34
C GLY A 65 -6.87 -51.77 -28.79
N LEU A 66 -8.00 -52.20 -28.21
CA LEU A 66 -8.72 -53.43 -28.62
C LEU A 66 -9.98 -53.16 -29.44
N GLY A 67 -10.41 -51.90 -29.58
CA GLY A 67 -11.65 -51.55 -30.25
C GLY A 67 -12.90 -52.08 -29.54
N ILE A 68 -12.86 -52.19 -28.21
CA ILE A 68 -13.99 -52.68 -27.39
C ILE A 68 -14.72 -51.52 -26.70
N GLN A 69 -15.99 -51.72 -26.37
CA GLN A 69 -16.82 -50.71 -25.71
C GLN A 69 -16.54 -50.56 -24.22
N ASP A 70 -16.12 -51.64 -23.55
CA ASP A 70 -15.91 -51.66 -22.10
C ASP A 70 -14.62 -52.40 -21.70
N GLY A 71 -13.55 -51.64 -21.56
CA GLY A 71 -12.22 -52.07 -21.16
C GLY A 71 -12.14 -52.40 -19.68
N ARG A 72 -13.12 -51.97 -18.87
CA ARG A 72 -13.16 -52.29 -17.45
C ARG A 72 -13.47 -53.76 -17.25
N LEU A 73 -14.44 -54.28 -18.00
CA LEU A 73 -14.72 -55.73 -18.05
C LEU A 73 -13.54 -56.57 -18.53
N TYR A 74 -12.63 -55.99 -19.32
CA TYR A 74 -11.41 -56.66 -19.74
C TYR A 74 -10.37 -56.69 -18.61
N ILE A 75 -10.18 -55.57 -17.92
CA ILE A 75 -9.28 -55.42 -16.76
C ILE A 75 -9.70 -56.36 -15.62
N ASP A 76 -11.00 -56.41 -15.31
CA ASP A 76 -11.56 -57.28 -14.25
C ASP A 76 -11.32 -58.78 -14.50
N LYS A 77 -11.08 -59.18 -15.76
CA LYS A 77 -10.75 -60.58 -16.12
C LYS A 77 -9.26 -60.91 -15.99
N ILE A 78 -8.41 -59.90 -15.88
CA ILE A 78 -6.95 -60.07 -15.83
C ILE A 78 -6.45 -60.10 -14.40
N PHE A 79 -6.95 -59.19 -13.56
CA PHE A 79 -6.53 -59.11 -12.17
C PHE A 79 -7.42 -59.99 -11.29
N GLN A 80 -6.80 -60.84 -10.48
CA GLN A 80 -7.49 -61.78 -9.59
C GLN A 80 -8.17 -61.06 -8.41
N ASP A 81 -7.57 -59.98 -7.94
CA ASP A 81 -8.10 -59.12 -6.89
C ASP A 81 -7.72 -57.66 -7.18
N ILE A 82 -8.65 -56.74 -6.94
CA ILE A 82 -8.48 -55.31 -7.16
C ILE A 82 -8.75 -54.59 -5.85
N VAL A 83 -7.68 -54.09 -5.23
CA VAL A 83 -7.78 -53.28 -4.01
C VAL A 83 -7.93 -51.82 -4.40
N HIS A 84 -9.10 -51.24 -4.11
CA HIS A 84 -9.32 -49.82 -4.29
C HIS A 84 -8.62 -49.01 -3.21
N VAL A 85 -7.88 -47.97 -3.61
CA VAL A 85 -7.35 -46.98 -2.67
C VAL A 85 -8.54 -46.20 -2.09
N PRO A 86 -8.75 -46.23 -0.76
CA PRO A 86 -9.89 -45.54 -0.17
C PRO A 86 -9.77 -44.02 -0.38
N PRO A 87 -10.91 -43.30 -0.44
CA PRO A 87 -10.89 -41.86 -0.44
C PRO A 87 -10.19 -41.34 0.82
N GLN A 88 -9.53 -40.19 0.68
CA GLN A 88 -8.87 -39.55 1.82
C GLN A 88 -9.90 -39.16 2.88
N GLU A 89 -9.57 -39.36 4.16
CA GLU A 89 -10.42 -38.86 5.24
C GLU A 89 -10.59 -37.33 5.15
N PRO A 90 -11.77 -36.81 5.53
CA PRO A 90 -11.95 -35.38 5.73
C PRO A 90 -10.82 -34.81 6.61
N PHE A 91 -10.27 -33.67 6.19
CA PHE A 91 -9.19 -32.95 6.88
C PHE A 91 -7.81 -33.64 6.94
N ALA A 92 -7.63 -34.88 6.47
CA ALA A 92 -6.34 -35.58 6.58
C ALA A 92 -5.20 -34.84 5.88
N LEU A 93 -5.44 -34.34 4.67
CA LEU A 93 -4.46 -33.55 3.91
C LEU A 93 -4.10 -32.23 4.60
N ARG A 94 -5.08 -31.58 5.24
CA ARG A 94 -4.87 -30.33 6.00
C ARG A 94 -3.99 -30.59 7.22
N ARG A 95 -4.31 -31.62 8.01
CA ARG A 95 -3.49 -32.05 9.15
C ARG A 95 -2.09 -32.45 8.71
N TYR A 96 -1.97 -33.15 7.58
CA TYR A 96 -0.68 -33.53 7.03
C TYR A 96 0.16 -32.30 6.66
N PHE A 97 -0.42 -31.34 5.94
CA PHE A 97 0.25 -30.10 5.56
C PHE A 97 0.68 -29.28 6.79
N GLN A 98 -0.21 -29.10 7.76
CA GLN A 98 0.11 -28.42 9.02
C GLN A 98 1.28 -29.08 9.77
N ARG A 99 1.38 -30.42 9.78
CA ARG A 99 2.52 -31.12 10.38
C ARG A 99 3.83 -30.86 9.64
N LEU A 100 3.80 -30.84 8.31
CA LEU A 100 5.00 -30.52 7.51
C LEU A 100 5.48 -29.08 7.77
N LEU A 101 4.54 -28.12 7.81
CA LEU A 101 4.86 -26.72 8.13
C LEU A 101 5.38 -26.57 9.55
N LYS A 102 4.74 -27.19 10.57
CA LYS A 102 5.23 -27.16 11.96
C LYS A 102 6.64 -27.74 12.10
N LYS A 103 6.96 -28.79 11.34
CA LYS A 103 8.29 -29.40 11.35
C LYS A 103 9.35 -28.48 10.74
N SER A 104 9.03 -27.80 9.64
CA SER A 104 10.02 -27.06 8.84
C SER A 104 10.12 -25.58 9.21
N PHE A 105 9.02 -25.01 9.72
CA PHE A 105 8.86 -23.59 10.05
C PHE A 105 8.20 -23.41 11.44
N PRO A 106 8.79 -23.96 12.52
CA PRO A 106 8.18 -23.93 13.84
C PRO A 106 7.93 -22.50 14.34
N PHE A 107 8.88 -21.58 14.12
CA PHE A 107 8.75 -20.18 14.53
C PHE A 107 7.56 -19.48 13.84
N GLN A 108 7.41 -19.64 12.52
CA GLN A 108 6.31 -19.04 11.78
C GLN A 108 4.95 -19.66 12.17
N MET A 109 4.92 -20.95 12.50
CA MET A 109 3.70 -21.64 12.92
C MET A 109 3.26 -21.30 14.35
N GLU A 110 4.18 -20.87 15.21
CA GLU A 110 3.91 -20.37 16.57
C GLU A 110 3.67 -18.86 16.63
N GLY A 111 4.20 -18.11 15.64
CA GLY A 111 4.02 -16.67 15.52
C GLY A 111 2.55 -16.24 15.47
N GLY A 112 2.20 -15.19 16.21
CA GLY A 112 0.85 -14.62 16.21
C GLY A 112 -0.22 -15.51 16.85
N ALA A 113 0.13 -16.56 17.60
CA ALA A 113 -0.86 -17.48 18.19
C ALA A 113 -1.84 -16.83 19.19
N LYS A 114 -1.52 -15.64 19.72
CA LYS A 114 -2.41 -14.85 20.60
C LYS A 114 -3.20 -13.78 19.84
N ASP A 115 -2.90 -13.59 18.56
CA ASP A 115 -3.59 -12.63 17.71
C ASP A 115 -4.78 -13.34 17.03
N HIS A 116 -5.99 -12.88 17.36
CA HIS A 116 -7.23 -13.46 16.85
C HIS A 116 -7.36 -13.34 15.32
N GLU A 117 -6.86 -12.26 14.72
CA GLU A 117 -6.92 -12.06 13.27
C GLU A 117 -5.94 -13.01 12.56
N VAL A 118 -4.72 -13.15 13.09
CA VAL A 118 -3.75 -14.12 12.57
C VAL A 118 -4.30 -15.55 12.68
N GLN A 119 -4.92 -15.89 13.82
CA GLN A 119 -5.54 -17.21 14.00
C GLN A 119 -6.66 -17.44 12.98
N PHE A 120 -7.56 -16.48 12.80
CA PHE A 120 -8.67 -16.59 11.85
C PHE A 120 -8.17 -16.77 10.42
N ARG A 121 -7.16 -16.00 9.99
CA ARG A 121 -6.55 -16.17 8.65
C ARG A 121 -5.89 -17.53 8.49
N ARG A 122 -5.20 -18.01 9.51
CA ARG A 122 -4.58 -19.35 9.52
C ARG A 122 -5.63 -20.44 9.33
N GLU A 123 -6.74 -20.34 10.06
CA GLU A 123 -7.88 -21.27 9.93
C GLU A 123 -8.50 -21.18 8.53
N SER A 124 -8.74 -19.98 8.01
CA SER A 124 -9.21 -19.76 6.64
C SER A 124 -8.26 -20.38 5.60
N LEU A 125 -6.94 -20.20 5.73
CA LEU A 125 -5.96 -20.81 4.85
C LEU A 125 -6.03 -22.34 4.86
N PHE A 126 -6.05 -22.97 6.03
CA PHE A 126 -6.03 -24.43 6.12
C PHE A 126 -7.39 -25.07 5.80
N ASP A 127 -8.48 -24.51 6.32
CA ASP A 127 -9.79 -25.14 6.22
C ASP A 127 -10.55 -24.78 4.94
N ARG A 128 -10.41 -23.55 4.46
CA ARG A 128 -11.03 -23.11 3.21
C ARG A 128 -10.08 -23.34 2.04
N TRP A 129 -8.96 -22.62 1.97
CA TRP A 129 -8.11 -22.63 0.78
C TRP A 129 -7.44 -23.98 0.52
N CYS A 130 -6.71 -24.52 1.51
CA CYS A 130 -6.07 -25.82 1.38
C CYS A 130 -7.11 -26.93 1.26
N GLY A 131 -8.24 -26.81 1.97
CA GLY A 131 -9.35 -27.76 1.91
C GLY A 131 -9.99 -27.90 0.53
N LEU A 132 -9.98 -26.83 -0.26
CA LEU A 132 -10.55 -26.80 -1.61
C LEU A 132 -9.52 -27.15 -2.70
N LEU A 133 -8.25 -26.80 -2.49
CA LEU A 133 -7.24 -26.88 -3.54
C LEU A 133 -6.31 -28.09 -3.41
N LEU A 134 -6.14 -28.67 -2.22
CA LEU A 134 -5.30 -29.86 -2.03
C LEU A 134 -6.15 -31.12 -2.11
N ASN A 135 -5.94 -31.91 -3.18
CA ASN A 135 -6.74 -33.11 -3.45
C ASN A 135 -5.97 -34.41 -3.14
N THR A 136 -4.64 -34.35 -3.13
CA THR A 136 -3.78 -35.53 -2.96
C THR A 136 -2.63 -35.28 -1.98
N PRO A 137 -2.07 -36.33 -1.35
CA PRO A 137 -0.83 -36.19 -0.58
C PRO A 137 0.33 -35.62 -1.41
N ARG A 138 0.35 -35.90 -2.71
CA ARG A 138 1.35 -35.35 -3.65
C ARG A 138 1.23 -33.83 -3.77
N ASP A 139 0.02 -33.29 -3.76
CA ASP A 139 -0.20 -31.84 -3.75
C ASP A 139 0.38 -31.20 -2.48
N VAL A 140 0.15 -31.83 -1.32
CA VAL A 140 0.65 -31.37 -0.01
C VAL A 140 2.18 -31.32 -0.02
N VAL A 141 2.84 -32.38 -0.47
CA VAL A 141 4.31 -32.45 -0.53
C VAL A 141 4.88 -31.41 -1.50
N ARG A 142 4.29 -31.27 -2.70
CA ARG A 142 4.73 -30.28 -3.69
C ARG A 142 4.61 -28.84 -3.19
N LEU A 143 3.49 -28.51 -2.55
CA LEU A 143 3.29 -27.19 -1.95
C LEU A 143 4.33 -26.92 -0.86
N HIS A 144 4.52 -27.88 0.07
CA HIS A 144 5.52 -27.77 1.13
C HIS A 144 6.93 -27.56 0.57
N GLN A 145 7.35 -28.34 -0.43
CA GLN A 145 8.64 -28.17 -1.11
C GLN A 145 8.79 -26.81 -1.79
N SER A 146 7.72 -26.29 -2.41
CA SER A 146 7.73 -24.94 -3.01
C SER A 146 8.00 -23.86 -1.96
N ILE A 147 7.42 -24.00 -0.77
CA ILE A 147 7.63 -23.07 0.35
C ILE A 147 9.04 -23.22 0.93
N GLU A 148 9.51 -24.45 1.15
CA GLU A 148 10.86 -24.75 1.64
C GLU A 148 11.95 -24.18 0.74
N LEU A 149 11.77 -24.25 -0.58
CA LEU A 149 12.72 -23.69 -1.53
C LEU A 149 12.72 -22.15 -1.55
N ALA A 150 11.55 -21.52 -1.40
CA ALA A 150 11.39 -20.09 -1.67
C ALA A 150 11.46 -19.21 -0.41
N TRP A 151 10.89 -19.65 0.72
CA TRP A 151 10.81 -18.86 1.95
C TRP A 151 12.15 -18.30 2.45
N PRO A 152 13.29 -19.02 2.39
CA PRO A 152 14.58 -18.48 2.84
C PRO A 152 15.05 -17.22 2.11
N TYR A 153 14.52 -16.94 0.92
CA TYR A 153 14.85 -15.76 0.12
C TYR A 153 13.85 -14.62 0.32
N VAL A 154 12.66 -14.90 0.85
CA VAL A 154 11.64 -13.89 1.11
C VAL A 154 12.12 -12.99 2.25
N PRO A 155 11.96 -11.65 2.16
CA PRO A 155 12.28 -10.76 3.27
C PRO A 155 11.61 -11.24 4.56
N GLY A 156 12.41 -11.47 5.61
CA GLY A 156 11.97 -12.20 6.81
C GLY A 156 10.89 -11.50 7.64
N GLU A 157 10.54 -10.28 7.28
CA GLU A 157 9.49 -9.50 7.91
C GLU A 157 8.10 -9.72 7.32
N LEU A 158 7.98 -10.39 6.17
CA LEU A 158 6.68 -10.60 5.51
C LEU A 158 5.81 -11.64 6.22
N ASP A 159 4.50 -11.54 6.03
CA ASP A 159 3.53 -12.48 6.58
C ASP A 159 3.67 -13.87 5.94
N PHE A 160 4.00 -14.86 6.77
CA PHE A 160 4.21 -16.23 6.32
C PHE A 160 2.95 -16.87 5.73
N PHE A 161 1.77 -16.62 6.30
CA PHE A 161 0.54 -17.29 5.87
C PHE A 161 0.03 -16.75 4.52
N ASP A 162 0.17 -15.45 4.28
CA ASP A 162 -0.10 -14.85 2.97
C ASP A 162 0.89 -15.40 1.91
N PHE A 163 2.15 -15.65 2.27
CA PHE A 163 3.11 -16.32 1.38
C PHE A 163 2.72 -17.77 1.07
N VAL A 164 2.31 -18.55 2.09
CA VAL A 164 1.83 -19.93 1.89
C VAL A 164 0.61 -19.95 0.98
N TRP A 165 -0.33 -19.02 1.17
CA TRP A 165 -1.49 -18.87 0.29
C TRP A 165 -1.07 -18.57 -1.15
N LEU A 166 -0.10 -17.67 -1.35
CA LEU A 166 0.42 -17.33 -2.66
C LEU A 166 1.08 -18.54 -3.35
N GLN A 167 1.85 -19.35 -2.62
CA GLN A 167 2.43 -20.60 -3.15
C GLN A 167 1.35 -21.65 -3.49
N LEU A 168 0.26 -21.70 -2.72
CA LEU A 168 -0.89 -22.55 -3.02
C LEU A 168 -1.55 -22.13 -4.34
N LEU A 169 -1.76 -20.82 -4.56
CA LEU A 169 -2.28 -20.33 -5.84
C LEU A 169 -1.34 -20.62 -6.99
N LYS A 170 -0.03 -20.36 -6.82
CA LYS A 170 0.98 -20.63 -7.85
C LYS A 170 0.95 -22.08 -8.34
N THR A 171 0.66 -23.02 -7.45
CA THR A 171 0.68 -24.47 -7.76
C THR A 171 -0.68 -25.03 -8.18
N LYS A 172 -1.80 -24.50 -7.65
CA LYS A 172 -3.15 -25.08 -7.84
C LYS A 172 -4.13 -24.16 -8.58
N TRP A 173 -3.80 -22.88 -8.76
CA TRP A 173 -4.60 -21.91 -9.51
C TRP A 173 -3.76 -20.80 -10.16
N PRO A 174 -2.97 -21.14 -11.20
CA PRO A 174 -2.05 -20.19 -11.84
C PRO A 174 -2.72 -18.92 -12.40
N GLU A 175 -3.97 -19.03 -12.85
CA GLU A 175 -4.74 -17.90 -13.40
C GLU A 175 -5.09 -16.88 -12.31
N LEU A 176 -5.51 -17.34 -11.13
CA LEU A 176 -5.75 -16.46 -9.98
C LEU A 176 -4.43 -15.90 -9.44
N TYR A 177 -3.35 -16.69 -9.41
CA TYR A 177 -2.02 -16.18 -9.06
C TYR A 177 -1.59 -15.01 -9.97
N SER A 178 -1.76 -15.14 -11.30
CA SER A 178 -1.43 -14.07 -12.23
C SER A 178 -2.32 -12.85 -12.01
N TRP A 179 -3.63 -13.05 -11.83
CA TRP A 179 -4.55 -11.96 -11.54
C TRP A 179 -4.17 -11.23 -10.25
N THR A 180 -3.86 -11.96 -9.18
CA THR A 180 -3.44 -11.39 -7.89
C THR A 180 -2.16 -10.57 -8.01
N ARG A 181 -1.17 -11.06 -8.76
CA ARG A 181 0.07 -10.31 -9.01
C ARG A 181 -0.22 -8.97 -9.69
N ASP A 182 -1.00 -9.00 -10.78
CA ASP A 182 -1.31 -7.82 -11.57
C ASP A 182 -2.21 -6.84 -10.75
N TYR A 183 -3.11 -7.37 -9.93
CA TYR A 183 -3.94 -6.61 -9.00
C TYR A 183 -3.08 -5.86 -7.96
N LEU A 184 -2.16 -6.56 -7.29
CA LEU A 184 -1.33 -5.96 -6.23
C LEU A 184 -0.30 -4.96 -6.76
N GLN A 185 0.18 -5.14 -7.99
CA GLN A 185 0.98 -4.12 -8.67
C GLN A 185 0.22 -2.80 -8.77
N ASN A 186 -1.09 -2.85 -9.07
CA ASN A 186 -1.95 -1.68 -9.10
C ASN A 186 -2.29 -1.16 -7.68
N VAL A 187 -2.46 -2.04 -6.67
CA VAL A 187 -2.56 -1.58 -5.27
C VAL A 187 -1.31 -0.78 -4.86
N GLY A 188 -0.13 -1.17 -5.32
CA GLY A 188 1.11 -0.41 -5.14
C GLY A 188 1.06 0.99 -5.77
N SER A 189 0.43 1.15 -6.94
CA SER A 189 0.34 2.44 -7.63
C SER A 189 -0.63 3.43 -6.97
N TYR A 190 -1.60 2.97 -6.19
CA TYR A 190 -2.46 3.84 -5.40
C TYR A 190 -1.68 4.72 -4.41
N ARG A 191 -0.55 4.21 -3.89
CA ARG A 191 0.34 5.02 -3.03
C ARG A 191 1.20 6.01 -3.78
N ASP A 192 1.47 5.77 -5.06
CA ASP A 192 2.11 6.75 -5.95
C ASP A 192 1.08 7.70 -6.60
N ARG A 193 -0.16 7.70 -6.09
CA ARG A 193 -1.31 8.45 -6.63
C ARG A 193 -1.65 8.16 -8.08
N GLY A 194 -1.22 6.99 -8.57
CA GLY A 194 -1.80 6.41 -9.76
C GLY A 194 -3.28 6.15 -9.52
N SER A 195 -4.14 6.79 -10.31
CA SER A 195 -5.54 6.37 -10.37
C SER A 195 -5.67 5.35 -11.48
N VAL A 196 -6.02 4.11 -11.12
CA VAL A 196 -6.57 3.14 -12.08
C VAL A 196 -7.86 3.76 -12.62
N ASN A 197 -7.98 3.84 -13.96
CA ASN A 197 -9.20 4.38 -14.57
C ASN A 197 -10.38 3.44 -14.32
N ASP A 198 -11.62 3.97 -14.34
CA ASP A 198 -12.80 3.17 -13.99
C ASP A 198 -13.00 1.96 -14.93
N THR A 199 -12.54 2.05 -16.18
CA THR A 199 -12.56 0.95 -17.15
C THR A 199 -11.66 -0.22 -16.74
N GLU A 200 -10.44 0.05 -16.28
CA GLU A 200 -9.49 -0.95 -15.79
C GLU A 200 -9.98 -1.58 -14.49
N ARG A 201 -10.57 -0.79 -13.59
CA ARG A 201 -11.20 -1.29 -12.35
C ARG A 201 -12.30 -2.30 -12.66
N ALA A 202 -13.22 -1.94 -13.57
CA ALA A 202 -14.31 -2.83 -13.96
C ALA A 202 -13.80 -4.10 -14.66
N ALA A 203 -12.80 -3.97 -15.55
CA ALA A 203 -12.19 -5.12 -16.23
C ALA A 203 -11.49 -6.08 -15.24
N ALA A 204 -10.74 -5.54 -14.28
CA ALA A 204 -10.09 -6.34 -13.23
C ALA A 204 -11.12 -7.07 -12.36
N ALA A 205 -12.21 -6.38 -11.99
CA ALA A 205 -13.31 -6.95 -11.23
C ALA A 205 -14.01 -8.09 -12.00
N GLN A 206 -14.36 -7.86 -13.26
CA GLN A 206 -15.02 -8.86 -14.11
C GLN A 206 -14.13 -10.09 -14.30
N LYS A 207 -12.84 -9.90 -14.56
CA LYS A 207 -11.88 -11.00 -14.70
C LYS A 207 -11.81 -11.86 -13.44
N LEU A 208 -11.83 -11.26 -12.24
CA LEU A 208 -11.88 -12.03 -10.99
C LEU A 208 -13.17 -12.85 -10.90
N LEU A 209 -14.32 -12.24 -11.18
CA LEU A 209 -15.61 -12.94 -11.14
C LEU A 209 -15.68 -14.11 -12.14
N ASP A 210 -15.12 -13.95 -13.33
CA ASP A 210 -15.07 -15.01 -14.34
C ASP A 210 -14.17 -16.17 -13.88
N LEU A 211 -13.01 -15.87 -13.28
CA LEU A 211 -12.13 -16.88 -12.69
C LEU A 211 -12.86 -17.69 -11.61
N LEU A 212 -13.53 -16.99 -10.69
CA LEU A 212 -14.30 -17.60 -9.62
C LEU A 212 -15.44 -18.45 -10.16
N LYS A 213 -16.24 -17.92 -11.09
CA LYS A 213 -17.36 -18.63 -11.73
C LYS A 213 -16.91 -19.91 -12.45
N ASN A 214 -15.79 -19.87 -13.18
CA ASN A 214 -15.25 -21.03 -13.89
C ASN A 214 -14.81 -22.15 -12.93
N ARG A 215 -14.50 -21.80 -11.67
CA ARG A 215 -14.20 -22.74 -10.60
C ARG A 215 -15.45 -23.23 -9.84
N GLY A 216 -16.63 -22.69 -10.16
CA GLY A 216 -17.88 -22.91 -9.43
C GLY A 216 -18.04 -22.06 -8.16
N TRP A 217 -17.26 -20.98 -8.00
CA TRP A 217 -17.16 -20.17 -6.78
C TRP A 217 -17.89 -18.83 -6.90
N SER A 218 -19.19 -18.87 -7.20
CA SER A 218 -20.01 -17.65 -7.33
C SER A 218 -20.73 -17.23 -6.05
N GLU A 219 -20.44 -17.87 -4.89
CA GLU A 219 -21.12 -17.56 -3.62
C GLU A 219 -20.35 -16.53 -2.77
N GLU A 220 -21.07 -15.68 -2.05
CA GLU A 220 -20.52 -14.66 -1.12
C GLU A 220 -19.55 -15.28 -0.08
N ALA A 221 -19.77 -16.55 0.28
CA ALA A 221 -18.90 -17.26 1.21
C ALA A 221 -17.46 -17.40 0.69
N TYR A 222 -17.22 -17.52 -0.62
CA TYR A 222 -15.86 -17.59 -1.17
C TYR A 222 -15.22 -16.21 -1.30
N MET A 223 -16.05 -15.19 -1.56
CA MET A 223 -15.61 -13.80 -1.62
C MET A 223 -15.09 -13.29 -0.27
N SER A 224 -15.75 -13.66 0.84
CA SER A 224 -15.33 -13.30 2.21
C SER A 224 -14.00 -13.92 2.68
N GLY A 225 -13.37 -14.78 1.86
CA GLY A 225 -12.02 -15.27 2.11
C GLY A 225 -10.95 -14.49 1.34
N LEU A 226 -11.32 -13.83 0.25
CA LEU A 226 -10.39 -13.12 -0.64
C LEU A 226 -10.13 -11.70 -0.16
N ASP A 227 -11.18 -10.98 0.24
CA ASP A 227 -11.11 -9.65 0.87
C ASP A 227 -10.21 -9.62 2.13
N ARG A 228 -10.09 -10.75 2.83
CA ARG A 228 -9.19 -10.90 3.98
C ARG A 228 -7.71 -11.00 3.60
N ILE A 229 -7.38 -11.33 2.35
CA ILE A 229 -6.00 -11.50 1.86
C ILE A 229 -5.62 -10.38 0.88
N LEU A 230 -6.60 -9.83 0.17
CA LEU A 230 -6.43 -8.80 -0.85
C LEU A 230 -7.34 -7.60 -0.53
N PRO A 231 -6.79 -6.39 -0.44
CA PRO A 231 -7.55 -5.21 -0.09
C PRO A 231 -8.44 -4.75 -1.26
N GLY A 232 -9.47 -3.96 -0.96
CA GLY A 232 -10.31 -3.27 -1.93
C GLY A 232 -11.31 -4.16 -2.65
N LEU A 233 -11.63 -5.33 -2.05
CA LEU A 233 -12.58 -6.30 -2.61
C LEU A 233 -13.96 -6.27 -1.93
N ASN A 234 -14.15 -5.50 -0.85
CA ASN A 234 -15.40 -5.46 -0.08
C ASN A 234 -16.62 -5.02 -0.92
N SER A 235 -16.39 -4.21 -1.96
CA SER A 235 -17.44 -3.78 -2.89
C SER A 235 -17.67 -4.73 -4.07
N LEU A 236 -17.00 -5.89 -4.12
CA LEU A 236 -17.17 -6.85 -5.19
C LEU A 236 -18.46 -7.65 -4.98
N SER A 237 -19.57 -7.01 -5.32
CA SER A 237 -20.89 -7.64 -5.33
C SER A 237 -21.27 -8.09 -6.75
N LEU A 238 -21.80 -9.30 -6.85
CA LEU A 238 -22.41 -9.85 -8.07
C LEU A 238 -23.75 -9.17 -8.43
N SER A 239 -24.33 -8.38 -7.51
CA SER A 239 -25.72 -7.86 -7.58
C SER A 239 -25.82 -6.33 -7.50
N SER A 240 -24.71 -5.59 -7.65
CA SER A 240 -24.71 -4.12 -7.58
C SER A 240 -25.20 -3.47 -8.88
N ASP A 241 -26.07 -2.45 -8.76
CA ASP A 241 -26.55 -1.62 -9.89
C ASP A 241 -25.42 -0.88 -10.64
N LYS A 242 -24.24 -0.75 -10.02
CA LYS A 242 -23.06 -0.08 -10.60
C LYS A 242 -22.06 -1.07 -11.20
N GLY A 243 -22.42 -2.35 -11.29
CA GLY A 243 -21.53 -3.43 -11.70
C GLY A 243 -20.46 -3.77 -10.65
N PRO A 244 -19.61 -4.77 -10.94
CA PRO A 244 -18.57 -5.21 -10.02
C PRO A 244 -17.40 -4.22 -10.00
N GLN A 245 -16.93 -3.87 -8.80
CA GLN A 245 -15.84 -2.91 -8.60
C GLN A 245 -14.82 -3.41 -7.58
N VAL A 246 -13.54 -3.20 -7.91
CA VAL A 246 -12.38 -3.46 -7.06
C VAL A 246 -11.56 -2.18 -6.85
N PHE A 247 -10.55 -2.23 -5.98
CA PHE A 247 -9.74 -1.09 -5.54
C PHE A 247 -10.54 0.03 -4.84
N LYS A 248 -11.62 -0.36 -4.16
CA LYS A 248 -12.34 0.52 -3.24
C LYS A 248 -11.97 0.17 -1.82
N PHE A 249 -11.06 0.96 -1.28
CA PHE A 249 -10.54 0.73 0.05
C PHE A 249 -11.42 1.39 1.10
N GLU A 250 -11.76 0.64 2.13
CA GLU A 250 -12.33 1.21 3.35
C GLU A 250 -11.26 2.00 4.11
N ARG A 251 -11.69 2.96 4.91
CA ARG A 251 -10.77 3.73 5.75
C ARG A 251 -10.10 2.80 6.76
N GLY A 252 -8.77 2.78 6.83
CA GLY A 252 -8.06 1.86 7.72
C GLY A 252 -7.74 0.50 7.10
N GLU A 253 -8.25 0.18 5.90
CA GLU A 253 -8.06 -1.14 5.30
C GLU A 253 -6.59 -1.41 4.90
N LEU A 254 -5.99 -0.51 4.11
CA LEU A 254 -4.61 -0.68 3.64
C LEU A 254 -3.60 -0.62 4.80
N GLU A 255 -3.96 0.12 5.84
CA GLU A 255 -3.23 0.27 7.08
C GLU A 255 -3.06 -1.06 7.83
N VAL A 256 -4.11 -1.90 7.84
CA VAL A 256 -4.05 -3.27 8.40
C VAL A 256 -3.06 -4.14 7.62
N PHE A 257 -3.08 -4.05 6.28
CA PHE A 257 -2.14 -4.82 5.46
C PHE A 257 -0.70 -4.35 5.64
N GLU A 258 -0.47 -3.04 5.71
CA GLU A 258 0.83 -2.44 5.97
C GLU A 258 1.41 -2.86 7.32
N HIS A 259 0.61 -2.80 8.39
CA HIS A 259 1.06 -3.14 9.73
C HIS A 259 1.47 -4.61 9.84
N GLY A 260 0.66 -5.51 9.27
CA GLY A 260 0.98 -6.94 9.24
C GLY A 260 1.99 -7.34 8.17
N LYS A 261 2.58 -6.38 7.44
CA LYS A 261 3.55 -6.62 6.35
C LYS A 261 3.02 -7.63 5.32
N ARG A 262 1.71 -7.55 5.08
CA ARG A 262 0.88 -8.54 4.40
C ARG A 262 1.00 -8.45 2.89
N LEU A 263 0.55 -9.48 2.18
CA LEU A 263 0.60 -9.53 0.71
C LEU A 263 -0.13 -8.35 0.05
N GLY A 264 -1.25 -7.93 0.64
CA GLY A 264 -2.03 -6.77 0.23
C GLY A 264 -1.37 -5.41 0.44
N SER A 265 -0.22 -5.33 1.12
CA SER A 265 0.38 -4.04 1.46
C SER A 265 1.03 -3.36 0.25
N PRO A 266 0.74 -2.07 0.00
CA PRO A 266 1.39 -1.28 -1.06
C PRO A 266 2.93 -1.25 -0.97
N SER A 267 3.48 -1.36 0.24
CA SER A 267 4.93 -1.32 0.49
C SER A 267 5.61 -2.69 0.50
N HIS A 268 4.86 -3.80 0.64
CA HIS A 268 5.45 -5.13 0.84
C HIS A 268 5.11 -6.16 -0.25
N TRP A 269 4.06 -5.94 -1.06
CA TRP A 269 3.56 -6.92 -2.03
C TRP A 269 4.67 -7.50 -2.92
N ARG A 270 5.62 -6.66 -3.38
CA ARG A 270 6.70 -7.08 -4.29
C ARG A 270 7.61 -8.13 -3.66
N GLY A 271 7.84 -8.07 -2.35
CA GLY A 271 8.69 -9.02 -1.63
C GLY A 271 8.17 -10.45 -1.71
N TYR A 272 6.86 -10.65 -1.86
CA TYR A 272 6.26 -11.97 -2.04
C TYR A 272 6.51 -12.60 -3.42
N PHE A 273 6.75 -11.77 -4.45
CA PHE A 273 6.92 -12.22 -5.83
C PHE A 273 8.36 -12.19 -6.31
N ALA A 274 9.10 -11.14 -5.95
CA ALA A 274 10.45 -10.86 -6.43
C ALA A 274 11.52 -11.06 -5.35
N PHE A 275 11.12 -11.39 -4.11
CA PHE A 275 12.02 -11.52 -2.96
C PHE A 275 12.81 -10.25 -2.63
N ASP A 276 12.27 -9.11 -3.07
CA ASP A 276 12.84 -7.79 -2.84
C ASP A 276 11.71 -6.77 -2.68
N MET A 277 11.97 -5.75 -1.87
CA MET A 277 11.00 -4.69 -1.59
C MET A 277 10.86 -3.76 -2.80
N PRO A 278 9.71 -3.07 -2.96
CA PRO A 278 9.58 -2.07 -4.02
C PRO A 278 10.63 -0.97 -3.87
N SER A 279 11.30 -0.59 -4.97
CA SER A 279 12.35 0.44 -4.96
C SER A 279 11.84 1.82 -4.51
N TYR A 280 10.54 2.06 -4.66
CA TYR A 280 9.85 3.28 -4.22
C TYR A 280 9.43 3.22 -2.74
N ALA A 281 9.51 2.07 -2.07
CA ALA A 281 9.01 1.92 -0.71
C ALA A 281 10.00 2.45 0.34
N VAL A 282 9.47 3.06 1.40
CA VAL A 282 10.24 3.37 2.60
C VAL A 282 10.37 2.11 3.44
N ARG A 283 11.59 1.82 3.88
CA ARG A 283 11.90 0.61 4.67
C ARG A 283 11.31 0.72 6.06
N ASP A 284 10.88 -0.40 6.63
CA ASP A 284 10.39 -0.44 8.01
C ASP A 284 11.45 0.04 9.02
N ALA A 285 12.72 -0.26 8.76
CA ALA A 285 13.82 0.24 9.56
C ALA A 285 13.91 1.77 9.57
N ASP A 286 13.56 2.45 8.47
CA ASP A 286 13.54 3.92 8.42
C ASP A 286 12.41 4.47 9.34
N ILE A 287 11.26 3.80 9.40
CA ILE A 287 10.14 4.17 10.30
C ILE A 287 10.51 3.93 11.76
N SER A 288 11.02 2.74 12.08
CA SER A 288 11.43 2.39 13.45
C SER A 288 12.53 3.33 13.94
N ALA A 289 13.50 3.66 13.08
CA ALA A 289 14.55 4.63 13.40
C ALA A 289 13.96 6.02 13.68
N PHE A 290 13.03 6.50 12.85
CA PHE A 290 12.38 7.80 13.09
C PHE A 290 11.61 7.79 14.43
N ARG A 291 10.83 6.74 14.71
CA ARG A 291 10.05 6.60 15.96
C ARG A 291 10.94 6.58 17.20
N SER A 292 12.09 5.89 17.17
CA SER A 292 13.06 5.92 18.27
C SER A 292 13.69 7.30 18.41
N ALA A 293 14.10 7.90 17.29
CA ALA A 293 14.80 9.18 17.30
C ALA A 293 13.95 10.32 17.87
N VAL A 294 12.64 10.35 17.61
CA VAL A 294 11.78 11.41 18.18
C VAL A 294 11.67 11.33 19.71
N GLU A 295 11.79 10.16 20.33
CA GLU A 295 11.83 9.99 21.79
C GLU A 295 13.22 10.32 22.34
N ASP A 296 14.27 9.78 21.71
CA ASP A 296 15.63 9.77 22.27
C ASP A 296 16.44 11.05 21.96
N ASP A 297 16.34 11.56 20.73
CA ASP A 297 17.18 12.62 20.20
C ASP A 297 16.53 13.29 18.97
N PRO A 298 15.76 14.39 19.16
CA PRO A 298 15.08 15.07 18.07
C PRO A 298 16.01 15.56 16.95
N ALA A 299 17.30 15.77 17.21
CA ALA A 299 18.27 16.14 16.17
C ALA A 299 18.52 14.97 15.20
N LYS A 300 18.56 13.73 15.70
CA LYS A 300 18.63 12.54 14.83
C LYS A 300 17.35 12.37 14.01
N ALA A 301 16.19 12.73 14.57
CA ALA A 301 14.94 12.70 13.80
C ALA A 301 15.00 13.66 12.61
N VAL A 302 15.57 14.87 12.80
CA VAL A 302 15.86 15.83 11.72
C VAL A 302 16.79 15.23 10.66
N GLU A 303 17.90 14.61 11.08
CA GLU A 303 18.84 13.95 10.17
C GLU A 303 18.17 12.84 9.33
N ILE A 304 17.28 12.05 9.94
CA ILE A 304 16.52 11.00 9.24
C ILE A 304 15.58 11.60 8.19
N LEU A 305 14.84 12.67 8.53
CA LEU A 305 13.95 13.35 7.59
C LEU A 305 14.74 13.92 6.40
N ILE A 306 15.89 14.55 6.66
CA ILE A 306 16.77 15.07 5.60
C ILE A 306 17.32 13.94 4.75
N SER A 307 17.83 12.87 5.35
CA SER A 307 18.34 11.69 4.63
C SER A 307 17.29 11.07 3.69
N LEU A 308 16.03 10.95 4.15
CA LEU A 308 14.93 10.47 3.33
C LEU A 308 14.55 11.46 2.22
N PHE A 309 14.63 12.76 2.50
CA PHE A 309 14.39 13.80 1.49
C PHE A 309 15.45 13.82 0.39
N GLU A 310 16.73 13.62 0.73
CA GLU A 310 17.86 13.61 -0.22
C GLU A 310 18.01 12.28 -0.99
N ARG A 311 17.37 11.21 -0.54
CA ARG A 311 17.53 9.88 -1.15
C ARG A 311 17.09 9.93 -2.63
N ALA A 312 17.98 9.46 -3.50
CA ALA A 312 17.82 9.59 -4.96
C ALA A 312 16.53 8.92 -5.46
N HIS A 313 15.70 9.70 -6.16
CA HIS A 313 14.45 9.27 -6.79
C HIS A 313 14.05 10.27 -7.89
N GLU A 314 13.21 9.85 -8.85
CA GLU A 314 12.73 10.74 -9.94
C GLU A 314 11.92 11.92 -9.38
N ARG A 315 11.12 11.65 -8.35
CA ARG A 315 10.41 12.66 -7.56
C ARG A 315 11.22 13.02 -6.32
N LYS A 316 11.64 14.28 -6.19
CA LYS A 316 12.33 14.78 -4.99
C LYS A 316 11.42 14.72 -3.75
N GLY A 317 11.97 14.28 -2.63
CA GLY A 317 11.22 14.11 -1.38
C GLY A 317 10.31 12.88 -1.34
N HIS A 318 10.37 11.99 -2.35
CA HIS A 318 9.53 10.79 -2.45
C HIS A 318 9.53 9.94 -1.18
N PHE A 319 10.70 9.58 -0.66
CA PHE A 319 10.80 8.74 0.54
C PHE A 319 10.37 9.47 1.82
N LEU A 320 10.52 10.80 1.89
CA LEU A 320 9.94 11.58 2.99
C LEU A 320 8.41 11.52 2.94
N ASP A 321 7.82 11.75 1.77
CA ASP A 321 6.36 11.71 1.60
C ASP A 321 5.81 10.33 1.99
N PHE A 322 6.47 9.25 1.55
CA PHE A 322 6.08 7.88 1.93
C PHE A 322 6.28 7.58 3.42
N LEU A 323 7.32 8.12 4.07
CA LEU A 323 7.47 8.00 5.52
C LEU A 323 6.26 8.63 6.22
N LEU A 324 5.92 9.86 5.85
CA LEU A 324 4.81 10.59 6.45
C LEU A 324 3.48 9.89 6.21
N ASP A 325 3.24 9.37 5.00
CA ASP A 325 2.04 8.56 4.69
C ASP A 325 1.98 7.32 5.61
N ARG A 326 3.08 6.59 5.77
CA ARG A 326 3.13 5.40 6.65
C ARG A 326 2.92 5.75 8.13
N LEU A 327 3.32 6.94 8.58
CA LEU A 327 3.05 7.41 9.93
C LEU A 327 1.57 7.84 10.12
N VAL A 328 0.96 8.45 9.10
CA VAL A 328 -0.46 8.82 9.11
C VAL A 328 -1.33 7.57 9.15
N ASP A 329 -0.98 6.59 8.33
CA ASP A 329 -1.67 5.31 8.15
C ASP A 329 -1.45 4.34 9.33
N GLY A 330 -0.31 4.40 10.03
CA GLY A 330 0.00 3.43 11.09
C GLY A 330 -1.01 3.43 12.25
N PRO A 331 -1.46 2.27 12.78
CA PRO A 331 -2.43 2.21 13.89
C PRO A 331 -1.87 2.69 15.23
N ALA A 332 -0.54 2.66 15.39
CA ALA A 332 0.16 3.12 16.58
C ALA A 332 0.60 4.59 16.40
N ASP A 333 0.10 5.43 17.30
CA ASP A 333 0.52 6.82 17.47
C ASP A 333 2.02 6.91 17.81
N ILE A 334 2.56 8.12 17.71
CA ILE A 334 3.80 8.46 18.39
C ILE A 334 3.51 8.42 19.89
N GLU A 335 3.96 7.34 20.53
CA GLU A 335 3.69 7.03 21.93
C GLU A 335 4.52 7.91 22.85
N GLY A 336 3.88 8.51 23.86
CA GLY A 336 4.54 9.33 24.87
C GLY A 336 4.63 10.83 24.51
N PRO A 337 4.51 11.72 25.52
CA PRO A 337 4.58 13.16 25.30
C PRO A 337 5.95 13.60 24.76
N THR A 338 7.04 12.92 25.16
CA THR A 338 8.41 13.20 24.71
C THR A 338 8.55 13.00 23.20
N ALA A 339 8.21 11.82 22.67
CA ALA A 339 8.27 11.57 21.23
C ALA A 339 7.36 12.51 20.42
N ARG A 340 6.19 12.87 20.95
CA ARG A 340 5.30 13.83 20.27
C ARG A 340 5.93 15.22 20.16
N SER A 341 6.57 15.69 21.22
CA SER A 341 7.35 16.93 21.21
C SER A 341 8.57 16.84 20.28
N GLY A 342 9.28 15.72 20.29
CA GLY A 342 10.43 15.50 19.41
C GLY A 342 10.06 15.46 17.93
N MET A 343 8.93 14.81 17.57
CA MET A 343 8.38 14.84 16.22
C MET A 343 8.02 16.26 15.79
N LEU A 344 7.34 17.01 16.66
CA LEU A 344 7.01 18.41 16.39
C LEU A 344 8.27 19.25 16.18
N ALA A 345 9.29 19.09 17.03
CA ALA A 345 10.55 19.82 16.92
C ALA A 345 11.25 19.51 15.60
N ALA A 346 11.28 18.24 15.18
CA ALA A 346 11.85 17.84 13.90
C ALA A 346 11.12 18.48 12.71
N PHE A 347 9.79 18.53 12.73
CA PHE A 347 9.01 19.21 11.70
C PHE A 347 9.25 20.73 11.71
N ALA A 348 9.26 21.34 12.89
CA ALA A 348 9.52 22.77 13.04
C ALA A 348 10.92 23.17 12.56
N GLU A 349 11.86 22.23 12.47
CA GLU A 349 13.21 22.45 11.96
C GLU A 349 13.31 22.36 10.43
N THR A 350 12.55 21.47 9.78
CA THR A 350 12.81 21.10 8.38
C THR A 350 11.75 21.49 7.35
N MET A 351 10.49 21.71 7.75
CA MET A 351 9.36 21.80 6.81
C MET A 351 9.44 22.94 5.79
N ASP A 352 9.99 24.10 6.17
CA ASP A 352 10.17 25.22 5.23
C ASP A 352 11.29 24.95 4.22
N ASP A 353 12.34 24.20 4.62
CA ASP A 353 13.42 23.82 3.71
C ASP A 353 12.91 22.83 2.65
N PHE A 354 12.15 21.81 3.08
CA PHE A 354 11.54 20.85 2.18
C PHE A 354 10.56 21.52 1.21
N ALA A 355 9.72 22.44 1.70
CA ALA A 355 8.81 23.20 0.84
C ALA A 355 9.55 24.07 -0.19
N ARG A 356 10.68 24.70 0.18
CA ARG A 356 11.49 25.52 -0.73
C ARG A 356 12.19 24.67 -1.81
N ARG A 357 12.57 23.46 -1.45
CA ARG A 357 13.40 22.59 -2.29
C ARG A 357 12.57 21.62 -3.14
N THR A 358 11.25 21.70 -3.04
CA THR A 358 10.27 20.98 -3.86
C THR A 358 9.41 21.99 -4.61
N ASP A 359 8.84 21.58 -5.74
CA ASP A 359 7.92 22.43 -6.50
C ASP A 359 6.46 22.20 -6.09
N GLN A 360 6.18 21.56 -4.94
CA GLN A 360 4.82 21.19 -4.53
C GLN A 360 3.88 22.39 -4.49
N ILE A 361 4.28 23.48 -3.81
CA ILE A 361 3.44 24.68 -3.67
C ILE A 361 3.21 25.34 -5.03
N ALA A 362 4.23 25.38 -5.89
CA ALA A 362 4.09 25.94 -7.24
C ALA A 362 3.14 25.08 -8.11
N VAL A 363 3.33 23.76 -8.11
CA VAL A 363 2.59 22.84 -8.98
C VAL A 363 1.17 22.58 -8.48
N LEU A 364 0.97 22.47 -7.16
CA LEU A 364 -0.29 22.03 -6.54
C LEU A 364 -1.02 23.15 -5.77
N GLY A 365 -0.36 24.28 -5.50
CA GLY A 365 -0.91 25.38 -4.70
C GLY A 365 -0.83 25.15 -3.19
N HIS A 366 -0.33 24.00 -2.74
CA HIS A 366 -0.12 23.67 -1.33
C HIS A 366 1.06 22.70 -1.18
N SER A 367 1.54 22.52 0.06
CA SER A 367 2.50 21.47 0.38
C SER A 367 1.78 20.27 1.00
N GLU A 368 1.84 19.14 0.30
CA GLU A 368 1.28 17.89 0.78
C GLU A 368 2.07 17.34 1.96
N THR A 369 3.38 17.58 1.98
CA THR A 369 4.23 17.29 3.13
C THR A 369 3.72 18.06 4.37
N TRP A 370 3.36 19.34 4.23
CA TRP A 370 2.76 20.12 5.32
C TRP A 370 1.38 19.58 5.72
N ASP A 371 0.53 19.21 4.77
CA ASP A 371 -0.78 18.62 5.08
C ASP A 371 -0.66 17.32 5.89
N ARG A 372 0.28 16.44 5.54
CA ARG A 372 0.54 15.19 6.27
C ARG A 372 1.05 15.45 7.67
N THR A 373 2.01 16.37 7.83
CA THR A 373 2.49 16.74 9.18
C THR A 373 1.37 17.33 10.03
N ARG A 374 0.47 18.16 9.48
CA ARG A 374 -0.73 18.63 10.18
C ARG A 374 -1.63 17.47 10.62
N LEU A 375 -1.88 16.48 9.75
CA LEU A 375 -2.66 15.30 10.11
C LEU A 375 -2.00 14.51 11.25
N LEU A 376 -0.68 14.37 11.22
CA LEU A 376 0.08 13.74 12.30
C LEU A 376 -0.04 14.54 13.62
N LEU A 377 0.07 15.86 13.59
CA LEU A 377 -0.11 16.68 14.80
C LEU A 377 -1.53 16.54 15.37
N ARG A 378 -2.56 16.58 14.53
CA ARG A 378 -3.96 16.38 14.97
C ARG A 378 -4.20 14.99 15.56
N LYS A 379 -3.60 13.96 14.96
CA LYS A 379 -3.71 12.56 15.42
C LYS A 379 -3.02 12.35 16.76
N ASN A 380 -1.86 12.95 16.97
CA ASN A 380 -0.99 12.64 18.11
C ASN A 380 -1.06 13.65 19.26
N SER A 381 -1.56 14.86 19.01
CA SER A 381 -1.53 16.02 19.92
C SER A 381 -0.11 16.30 20.45
N PRO A 382 0.64 17.24 19.85
CA PRO A 382 2.02 17.48 20.25
C PRO A 382 2.12 18.06 21.66
N GLY A 383 3.14 17.63 22.42
CA GLY A 383 3.51 18.32 23.65
C GLY A 383 4.37 19.56 23.36
N ASN A 384 4.29 20.58 24.21
CA ASN A 384 5.22 21.72 24.24
C ASN A 384 5.30 22.50 22.90
N PHE A 385 4.16 22.79 22.28
CA PHE A 385 4.12 23.51 21.00
C PHE A 385 4.75 24.90 21.05
N LEU A 386 4.61 25.57 22.19
CA LEU A 386 5.21 26.86 22.46
C LEU A 386 6.74 26.88 22.26
N ALA A 387 7.46 25.82 22.66
CA ALA A 387 8.91 25.73 22.42
C ALA A 387 9.23 25.69 20.92
N ALA A 388 8.48 24.90 20.14
CA ALA A 388 8.63 24.86 18.69
C ALA A 388 8.31 26.22 18.04
N VAL A 389 7.29 26.92 18.54
CA VAL A 389 6.97 28.28 18.08
C VAL A 389 8.08 29.27 18.44
N ARG A 390 8.74 29.15 19.60
CA ARG A 390 9.86 30.02 19.99
C ARG A 390 11.11 29.80 19.14
N GLU A 391 11.48 28.55 18.89
CA GLU A 391 12.83 28.20 18.41
C GLU A 391 12.86 27.63 16.98
N GLY A 392 11.77 27.02 16.51
CA GLY A 392 11.73 26.29 15.23
C GLY A 392 12.01 27.18 14.02
N LYS A 393 12.83 26.70 13.09
CA LYS A 393 13.26 27.47 11.90
C LYS A 393 12.20 27.60 10.81
N SER A 394 11.26 26.67 10.76
CA SER A 394 10.19 26.60 9.75
C SER A 394 9.03 27.52 10.10
N ILE A 395 9.28 28.83 10.04
CA ILE A 395 8.32 29.88 10.43
C ILE A 395 7.07 29.88 9.55
N ASN A 396 7.19 29.53 8.26
CA ASN A 396 6.05 29.50 7.34
C ASN A 396 5.13 28.32 7.65
N TRP A 397 5.71 27.15 7.92
CA TRP A 397 4.98 25.97 8.38
C TRP A 397 4.35 26.18 9.76
N LEU A 398 5.06 26.81 10.70
CA LEU A 398 4.49 27.15 12.01
C LEU A 398 3.29 28.10 11.89
N ALA A 399 3.33 29.06 10.97
CA ALA A 399 2.17 29.92 10.68
C ALA A 399 0.99 29.11 10.11
N PHE A 400 1.27 28.17 9.20
CA PHE A 400 0.27 27.23 8.67
C PHE A 400 -0.39 26.39 9.78
N VAL A 401 0.40 25.85 10.72
CA VAL A 401 -0.12 25.08 11.88
C VAL A 401 -0.88 25.97 12.87
N MET A 402 -0.38 27.17 13.18
CA MET A 402 -1.07 28.15 14.04
C MET A 402 -2.44 28.52 13.48
N ARG A 403 -2.52 28.75 12.17
CA ARG A 403 -3.76 29.07 11.48
C ARG A 403 -4.76 27.91 11.54
N ASP A 404 -4.28 26.69 11.41
CA ASP A 404 -5.09 25.47 11.59
C ASP A 404 -5.73 25.40 12.99
N GLN A 405 -4.93 25.64 14.04
CA GLN A 405 -5.42 25.62 15.42
C GLN A 405 -6.35 26.80 15.73
N GLY A 406 -6.08 27.98 15.18
CA GLY A 406 -6.98 29.13 15.28
C GLY A 406 -8.37 28.79 14.73
N PHE A 407 -8.45 28.22 13.52
CA PHE A 407 -9.72 27.80 12.94
C PHE A 407 -10.40 26.68 13.73
N ALA A 408 -9.64 25.71 14.24
CA ALA A 408 -10.19 24.64 15.09
C ALA A 408 -10.86 25.21 16.36
N LEU A 409 -10.27 26.27 16.95
CA LEU A 409 -10.78 27.03 18.08
C LEU A 409 -11.85 28.08 17.71
N GLY A 410 -12.23 28.19 16.44
CA GLY A 410 -13.27 29.10 15.96
C GLY A 410 -12.83 30.56 15.74
N LEU A 411 -11.52 30.80 15.55
CA LEU A 411 -10.95 32.11 15.26
C LEU A 411 -10.63 32.30 13.78
N PRO A 412 -10.78 33.51 13.22
CA PRO A 412 -11.46 34.66 13.84
C PRO A 412 -12.97 34.42 13.92
N GLU A 413 -13.65 35.12 14.83
CA GLU A 413 -15.08 34.96 15.07
C GLU A 413 -15.90 34.99 13.76
N GLY A 414 -16.91 34.12 13.65
CA GLY A 414 -17.76 34.00 12.47
C GLY A 414 -17.30 32.98 11.42
N HIS A 415 -16.15 32.32 11.61
CA HIS A 415 -15.71 31.19 10.79
C HIS A 415 -16.26 29.86 11.32
N ARG A 416 -16.34 28.84 10.46
CA ARG A 416 -16.70 27.47 10.89
C ARG A 416 -15.61 26.94 11.81
N SER A 417 -15.99 26.51 13.01
CA SER A 417 -15.08 25.85 13.94
C SER A 417 -15.06 24.34 13.69
N TYR A 418 -13.93 23.71 14.00
CA TYR A 418 -13.74 22.26 13.97
C TYR A 418 -13.11 21.80 15.29
N PRO A 419 -13.86 21.80 16.41
CA PRO A 419 -13.31 21.56 17.74
C PRO A 419 -12.57 20.22 17.88
N GLN A 420 -12.97 19.21 17.10
CA GLN A 420 -12.32 17.90 17.06
C GLN A 420 -10.86 17.93 16.55
N ASN A 421 -10.45 19.00 15.89
CA ASN A 421 -9.08 19.20 15.39
C ASN A 421 -8.23 20.09 16.32
N ALA A 422 -8.82 20.66 17.36
CA ALA A 422 -8.13 21.51 18.32
C ALA A 422 -7.39 20.62 19.33
N TRP A 423 -6.08 20.83 19.44
CA TRP A 423 -5.23 20.15 20.43
C TRP A 423 -4.47 21.12 21.34
N LEU A 424 -4.60 22.43 21.09
CA LEU A 424 -4.26 23.48 22.06
C LEU A 424 -5.53 23.93 22.77
N ASP A 425 -5.42 24.24 24.06
CA ASP A 425 -6.44 25.06 24.70
C ASP A 425 -6.28 26.54 24.32
N ARG A 426 -7.22 27.37 24.79
CA ARG A 426 -7.24 28.78 24.43
C ARG A 426 -6.06 29.57 25.01
N GLU A 427 -5.64 29.25 26.23
CA GLU A 427 -4.56 29.94 26.93
C GLU A 427 -3.22 29.63 26.28
N GLU A 428 -2.95 28.34 26.00
CA GLU A 428 -1.77 27.88 25.28
C GLU A 428 -1.71 28.48 23.86
N PHE A 429 -2.84 28.51 23.17
CA PHE A 429 -2.93 29.10 21.83
C PHE A 429 -2.59 30.60 21.85
N ASP A 430 -3.15 31.37 22.78
CA ASP A 430 -2.91 32.81 22.86
C ASP A 430 -1.44 33.12 23.21
N GLU A 431 -0.78 32.29 24.03
CA GLU A 431 0.66 32.41 24.30
C GLU A 431 1.51 32.10 23.05
N CYS A 432 1.17 31.02 22.33
CA CYS A 432 1.82 30.66 21.08
C CYS A 432 1.63 31.76 20.02
N LEU A 433 0.43 32.32 19.91
CA LEU A 433 0.10 33.39 18.99
C LEU A 433 0.88 34.68 19.30
N SER A 434 0.93 35.09 20.57
CA SER A 434 1.76 36.24 20.98
C SER A 434 3.23 36.02 20.61
N THR A 435 3.73 34.81 20.81
CA THR A 435 5.11 34.45 20.50
C THR A 435 5.39 34.46 19.00
N ILE A 436 4.53 33.84 18.18
CA ILE A 436 4.77 33.75 16.73
C ILE A 436 4.65 35.12 16.05
N ILE A 437 3.75 35.99 16.52
CA ILE A 437 3.62 37.37 16.03
C ILE A 437 4.93 38.14 16.27
N LYS A 438 5.51 38.08 17.47
CA LYS A 438 6.82 38.71 17.76
C LYS A 438 7.93 38.20 16.84
N ARG A 439 7.86 36.92 16.44
CA ARG A 439 8.80 36.35 15.45
C ARG A 439 8.55 36.91 14.05
N PHE A 440 7.30 37.08 13.62
CA PHE A 440 6.98 37.73 12.34
C PHE A 440 7.48 39.19 12.31
N GLU A 441 7.27 39.93 13.40
CA GLU A 441 7.76 41.30 13.55
C GLU A 441 9.29 41.37 13.43
N SER A 442 9.99 40.46 14.12
CA SER A 442 11.45 40.38 14.11
C SER A 442 12.01 39.93 12.76
N LEU A 443 11.29 39.05 12.06
CA LEU A 443 11.67 38.58 10.73
C LEU A 443 11.56 39.70 9.69
N GLY A 444 10.48 40.49 9.77
CA GLY A 444 10.18 41.63 8.93
C GLY A 444 9.64 41.27 7.55
N MET A 445 8.82 42.17 6.98
CA MET A 445 8.08 41.96 5.71
C MET A 445 8.96 41.49 4.55
N ARG A 446 10.17 42.03 4.43
CA ARG A 446 11.10 41.64 3.37
C ARG A 446 11.38 40.14 3.42
N LYS A 447 11.71 39.58 4.58
CA LYS A 447 12.00 38.14 4.67
C LYS A 447 10.73 37.31 4.55
N ILE A 448 9.58 37.82 5.00
CA ILE A 448 8.27 37.16 4.83
C ILE A 448 7.94 36.95 3.35
N PHE A 449 8.12 37.97 2.50
CA PHE A 449 7.88 37.84 1.05
C PHE A 449 8.81 36.83 0.34
N ALA A 450 9.91 36.42 0.98
CA ALA A 450 10.85 35.44 0.44
C ALA A 450 10.61 34.01 0.96
N LEU A 451 9.59 33.80 1.81
CA LEU A 451 9.24 32.47 2.30
C LEU A 451 8.56 31.61 1.22
N PRO A 452 8.49 30.28 1.38
CA PRO A 452 7.87 29.39 0.39
C PRO A 452 6.38 29.68 0.14
N SER A 453 5.64 30.10 1.16
CA SER A 453 4.23 30.49 1.09
C SER A 453 3.96 31.74 1.96
N PRO A 454 4.33 32.94 1.48
CA PRO A 454 4.24 34.18 2.25
C PRO A 454 2.81 34.49 2.73
N THR A 455 1.80 34.04 1.98
CA THR A 455 0.38 34.22 2.27
C THR A 455 -0.03 33.52 3.57
N ASP A 456 0.53 32.37 3.92
CA ASP A 456 0.22 31.69 5.18
C ASP A 456 0.64 32.51 6.40
N VAL A 457 1.81 33.14 6.34
CA VAL A 457 2.30 34.03 7.41
C VAL A 457 1.46 35.30 7.49
N LEU A 458 1.23 35.96 6.34
CA LEU A 458 0.48 37.22 6.29
C LEU A 458 -0.97 37.02 6.74
N PHE A 459 -1.63 35.95 6.29
CA PHE A 459 -3.01 35.67 6.69
C PHE A 459 -3.10 35.16 8.12
N CYS A 460 -2.15 34.36 8.61
CA CYS A 460 -2.08 34.03 10.03
C CYS A 460 -2.03 35.32 10.87
N TRP A 461 -1.17 36.27 10.51
CA TRP A 461 -1.03 37.52 11.26
C TRP A 461 -2.27 38.40 11.16
N VAL A 462 -2.85 38.59 9.97
CA VAL A 462 -4.04 39.44 9.81
C VAL A 462 -5.29 38.84 10.46
N GLN A 463 -5.47 37.51 10.39
CA GLN A 463 -6.68 36.87 10.87
C GLN A 463 -6.67 36.61 12.38
N LEU A 464 -5.49 36.35 12.95
CA LEU A 464 -5.36 35.97 14.36
C LEU A 464 -4.72 37.07 15.22
N GLY A 465 -3.91 37.95 14.63
CA GLY A 465 -3.25 39.07 15.31
C GLY A 465 -3.88 40.43 15.01
N ASP A 466 -3.05 41.47 15.02
CA ASP A 466 -3.46 42.84 14.70
C ASP A 466 -3.38 43.12 13.19
N ALA A 467 -4.53 43.12 12.53
CA ALA A 467 -4.66 43.40 11.11
C ALA A 467 -4.13 44.79 10.70
N ASP A 468 -4.31 45.82 11.54
CA ASP A 468 -3.91 47.18 11.22
C ASP A 468 -2.40 47.36 11.30
N ASP A 469 -1.74 46.68 12.24
CA ASP A 469 -0.28 46.62 12.29
C ASP A 469 0.31 45.98 11.02
N VAL A 470 -0.28 44.87 10.54
CA VAL A 470 0.16 44.23 9.28
C VAL A 470 0.01 45.17 8.09
N ARG A 471 -1.14 45.83 7.95
CA ARG A 471 -1.42 46.79 6.86
C ARG A 471 -0.42 47.95 6.86
N ARG A 472 -0.11 48.49 8.05
CA ARG A 472 0.89 49.55 8.24
C ARG A 472 2.27 49.07 7.79
N ARG A 473 2.74 47.93 8.30
CA ARG A 473 4.06 47.36 7.96
C ARG A 473 4.17 46.98 6.48
N PHE A 474 3.09 46.47 5.88
CA PHE A 474 3.03 46.18 4.45
C PHE A 474 3.19 47.46 3.63
N SER A 475 2.47 48.52 3.99
CA SER A 475 2.56 49.84 3.34
C SER A 475 3.98 50.42 3.44
N GLU A 476 4.60 50.36 4.61
CA GLU A 476 5.99 50.80 4.84
C GLU A 476 7.00 49.98 4.01
N ALA A 477 6.80 48.67 3.90
CA ALA A 477 7.68 47.78 3.15
C ALA A 477 7.59 47.99 1.62
N THR A 478 6.44 48.47 1.13
CA THR A 478 6.11 48.59 -0.30
C THR A 478 6.17 50.02 -0.83
N ILE A 479 6.79 50.96 -0.11
CA ILE A 479 6.98 52.34 -0.59
C ILE A 479 7.75 52.39 -1.92
N LYS A 480 8.81 51.59 -2.07
CA LYS A 480 9.63 51.54 -3.29
C LYS A 480 9.00 50.64 -4.35
N ASP A 481 8.98 51.06 -5.62
CA ASP A 481 8.31 50.33 -6.71
C ASP A 481 8.77 48.89 -6.86
N GLY A 482 10.08 48.62 -6.84
CA GLY A 482 10.57 47.24 -6.90
C GLY A 482 10.10 46.36 -5.75
N ARG A 483 9.95 46.93 -4.54
CA ARG A 483 9.43 46.20 -3.38
C ARG A 483 7.93 46.00 -3.44
N PHE A 484 7.20 46.99 -3.95
CA PHE A 484 5.77 46.89 -4.22
C PHE A 484 5.48 45.76 -5.20
N LEU A 485 6.15 45.72 -6.35
CA LEU A 485 5.95 44.67 -7.36
C LEU A 485 6.34 43.28 -6.83
N TRP A 486 7.44 43.20 -6.07
CA TRP A 486 7.85 41.94 -5.47
C TRP A 486 6.88 41.43 -4.39
N ALA A 487 6.34 42.33 -3.56
CA ALA A 487 5.33 41.97 -2.58
C ALA A 487 4.04 41.46 -3.25
N LEU A 488 3.60 42.10 -4.33
CA LEU A 488 2.44 41.63 -5.10
C LEU A 488 2.67 40.27 -5.77
N GLU A 489 3.90 40.02 -6.25
CA GLU A 489 4.26 38.70 -6.77
C GLU A 489 4.14 37.62 -5.69
N ALA A 490 4.60 37.91 -4.48
CA ALA A 490 4.50 37.03 -3.32
C ALA A 490 3.04 36.80 -2.85
N LEU A 491 2.09 37.62 -3.30
CA LEU A 491 0.65 37.49 -3.01
C LEU A 491 -0.13 36.78 -4.11
N ARG A 492 0.53 36.29 -5.17
CA ARG A 492 -0.17 35.50 -6.19
C ARG A 492 -0.63 34.19 -5.57
N GLY A 493 -1.89 33.86 -5.80
CA GLY A 493 -2.46 32.56 -5.46
C GLY A 493 -2.13 31.52 -6.51
N TRP A 494 -2.81 30.38 -6.41
CA TRP A 494 -2.69 29.28 -7.34
C TRP A 494 -4.08 28.92 -7.88
N ALA A 495 -4.16 28.62 -9.17
CA ALA A 495 -5.36 28.11 -9.82
C ALA A 495 -5.00 27.13 -10.94
N ASN A 496 -5.83 26.12 -11.15
CA ASN A 496 -5.70 25.17 -12.25
C ASN A 496 -7.03 25.08 -13.00
N SER A 497 -7.00 25.29 -14.31
CA SER A 497 -8.18 25.21 -15.18
C SER A 497 -7.90 24.39 -16.42
N SER A 498 -8.92 23.73 -16.97
CA SER A 498 -8.77 22.84 -18.13
C SER A 498 -8.23 23.54 -19.38
N ASP A 499 -8.43 24.85 -19.50
CA ASP A 499 -8.05 25.68 -20.65
C ASP A 499 -6.65 26.31 -20.52
N ARG A 500 -6.17 26.59 -19.31
CA ARG A 500 -4.89 27.30 -19.06
C ARG A 500 -3.86 26.48 -18.29
N GLY A 501 -4.27 25.35 -17.71
CA GLY A 501 -3.47 24.62 -16.75
C GLY A 501 -3.19 25.43 -15.49
N VAL A 502 -2.06 25.14 -14.84
CA VAL A 502 -1.60 25.82 -13.63
C VAL A 502 -1.21 27.26 -13.96
N HIS A 503 -1.81 28.21 -13.25
CA HIS A 503 -1.50 29.64 -13.34
C HIS A 503 -1.62 30.30 -11.97
N TYR A 504 -1.03 31.49 -11.84
CA TYR A 504 -0.87 32.18 -10.56
C TYR A 504 -1.59 33.53 -10.58
N PRO A 505 -2.88 33.60 -10.22
CA PRO A 505 -3.61 34.86 -10.23
C PRO A 505 -3.26 35.74 -9.02
N LEU A 506 -3.30 37.06 -9.22
CA LEU A 506 -3.29 38.04 -8.13
C LEU A 506 -4.73 38.37 -7.76
N TYR A 507 -5.23 37.72 -6.72
CA TYR A 507 -6.61 37.88 -6.28
C TYR A 507 -6.83 39.22 -5.56
N GLU A 508 -7.85 39.95 -5.97
CA GLU A 508 -8.27 41.19 -5.30
C GLU A 508 -8.56 40.96 -3.81
N GLN A 509 -9.18 39.82 -3.46
CA GLN A 509 -9.43 39.43 -2.06
C GLN A 509 -8.14 39.29 -1.24
N TYR A 510 -7.03 38.83 -1.82
CA TYR A 510 -5.75 38.70 -1.11
C TYR A 510 -5.14 40.08 -0.86
N VAL A 511 -5.22 40.95 -1.85
CA VAL A 511 -4.75 42.34 -1.75
C VAL A 511 -5.56 43.11 -0.71
N ARG A 512 -6.89 42.99 -0.74
CA ARG A 512 -7.84 43.70 0.13
C ARG A 512 -7.57 43.48 1.62
N VAL A 513 -7.07 42.30 1.99
CA VAL A 513 -6.71 41.96 3.37
C VAL A 513 -5.55 42.84 3.88
N LEU A 514 -4.64 43.25 2.98
CA LEU A 514 -3.38 43.93 3.31
C LEU A 514 -3.36 45.42 2.92
N THR A 515 -4.09 45.83 1.89
CA THR A 515 -4.11 47.21 1.39
C THR A 515 -5.34 47.45 0.49
N ASP A 516 -5.60 48.72 0.18
CA ASP A 516 -6.65 49.15 -0.75
C ASP A 516 -6.39 48.64 -2.19
N PRO A 517 -7.23 47.75 -2.75
CA PRO A 517 -7.04 47.22 -4.10
C PRO A 517 -7.08 48.26 -5.20
N ASP A 518 -7.87 49.32 -5.04
CA ASP A 518 -8.04 50.35 -6.09
C ASP A 518 -6.75 51.16 -6.24
N LYS A 519 -6.12 51.52 -5.11
CA LYS A 519 -4.80 52.19 -5.09
C LYS A 519 -3.71 51.30 -5.66
N VAL A 520 -3.75 50.00 -5.38
CA VAL A 520 -2.80 49.03 -5.94
C VAL A 520 -2.94 48.97 -7.46
N LEU A 521 -4.16 48.89 -7.97
CA LEU A 521 -4.44 48.83 -9.39
C LEU A 521 -4.04 50.12 -10.12
N GLU A 522 -4.31 51.27 -9.53
CA GLU A 522 -3.87 52.57 -10.05
C GLU A 522 -2.34 52.64 -10.16
N ARG A 523 -1.63 52.28 -9.08
CA ARG A 523 -0.16 52.27 -9.05
C ARG A 523 0.42 51.29 -10.06
N LEU A 524 -0.16 50.08 -10.19
CA LEU A 524 0.25 49.11 -11.21
C LEU A 524 0.09 49.65 -12.63
N LYS A 525 -1.04 50.32 -12.94
CA LYS A 525 -1.27 50.95 -14.26
C LYS A 525 -0.24 52.04 -14.57
N GLN A 526 0.09 52.88 -13.59
CA GLN A 526 1.11 53.91 -13.74
C GLN A 526 2.51 53.30 -14.01
N LEU A 527 2.90 52.27 -13.27
CA LEU A 527 4.17 51.58 -13.48
C LEU A 527 4.22 50.84 -14.82
N ALA A 528 3.10 50.29 -15.28
CA ALA A 528 3.01 49.59 -16.56
C ALA A 528 3.16 50.52 -17.78
N THR A 529 2.79 51.81 -17.68
CA THR A 529 2.93 52.79 -18.77
C THR A 529 4.25 53.54 -18.77
N ALA A 530 4.97 53.55 -17.64
CA ALA A 530 6.28 54.20 -17.51
C ALA A 530 7.40 53.37 -18.15
N ALA A 531 7.57 53.48 -19.48
CA ALA A 531 8.57 52.74 -20.26
C ALA A 531 10.01 52.90 -19.75
N GLU A 532 10.31 54.03 -19.12
CA GLU A 532 11.61 54.37 -18.55
C GLU A 532 12.01 53.50 -17.34
N LEU A 533 11.05 52.79 -16.73
CA LEU A 533 11.29 51.91 -15.58
C LEU A 533 11.74 50.49 -15.98
N GLY A 534 11.91 50.21 -17.27
CA GLY A 534 12.50 48.98 -17.79
C GLY A 534 11.83 47.71 -17.26
N SER A 535 12.58 46.92 -16.49
CA SER A 535 12.12 45.65 -15.90
C SER A 535 10.91 45.79 -14.97
N HIS A 536 10.77 46.92 -14.26
CA HIS A 536 9.62 47.17 -13.40
C HIS A 536 8.33 47.36 -14.22
N SER A 537 8.41 48.02 -15.38
CA SER A 537 7.25 48.20 -16.26
C SER A 537 6.74 46.86 -16.81
N ILE A 538 7.66 45.96 -17.18
CA ILE A 538 7.33 44.60 -17.63
C ILE A 538 6.62 43.83 -16.50
N LYS A 539 7.18 43.85 -15.29
CA LYS A 539 6.59 43.13 -14.15
C LYS A 539 5.21 43.69 -13.75
N ALA A 540 5.03 45.00 -13.83
CA ALA A 540 3.74 45.63 -13.58
C ALA A 540 2.67 45.19 -14.60
N LYS A 541 3.02 45.07 -15.89
CA LYS A 541 2.11 44.53 -16.92
C LYS A 541 1.73 43.08 -16.66
N GLU A 542 2.70 42.25 -16.25
CA GLU A 542 2.45 40.86 -15.89
C GLU A 542 1.46 40.76 -14.71
N LEU A 543 1.70 41.52 -13.64
CA LEU A 543 0.82 41.53 -12.46
C LEU A 543 -0.58 42.08 -12.76
N LEU A 544 -0.70 43.07 -13.66
CA LEU A 544 -2.01 43.52 -14.15
C LEU A 544 -2.74 42.43 -14.94
N GLY A 545 -2.03 41.69 -15.79
CA GLY A 545 -2.60 40.56 -16.52
C GLY A 545 -3.01 39.39 -15.61
N ALA A 546 -2.35 39.24 -14.47
CA ALA A 546 -2.68 38.25 -13.45
C ALA A 546 -3.80 38.69 -12.50
N TRP A 547 -4.20 39.97 -12.51
CA TRP A 547 -5.21 40.50 -11.59
C TRP A 547 -6.58 39.84 -11.80
N GLN A 548 -7.12 39.24 -10.75
CA GLN A 548 -8.46 38.67 -10.75
C GLN A 548 -9.36 39.44 -9.78
N ALA A 549 -10.33 40.14 -10.35
CA ALA A 549 -11.36 40.83 -9.58
C ALA A 549 -12.20 39.82 -8.81
N SER A 550 -12.62 40.19 -7.59
CA SER A 550 -13.58 39.36 -6.85
C SER A 550 -14.89 39.27 -7.65
N PRO A 551 -15.55 38.10 -7.73
CA PRO A 551 -16.89 38.05 -8.28
C PRO A 551 -17.76 39.04 -7.50
N LYS A 552 -18.44 39.94 -8.20
CA LYS A 552 -19.45 40.80 -7.58
C LYS A 552 -20.54 39.87 -7.05
N ASN A 553 -20.63 39.74 -5.73
CA ASN A 553 -21.73 39.07 -5.06
C ASN A 553 -23.07 39.68 -5.46
#